data_AF-A0A6M7XNK6-F1
#
_entry.id   AF-A0A6M7XNK6-F1
#
_cell.length_a   1.000
_cell.length_b   1.000
_cell.length_c   1.000
_cell.angle_alpha   90.00
_cell.angle_beta   90.00
_cell.angle_gamma   90.00
#
_symmetry.space_group_name_H-M   'P 1'
#
loop_
_entity.id
_entity.type
_entity.pdbx_description
1 polymer ?
#
loop_
_entity_poly.entity_id
_entity_poly.type
_entity_poly.pdbx_seq_one_letter_code
_entity_poly.pdbx_strand_id
1 'polypeptide(L)'
;MAEPQLSVRSAKARDLAHRLARRENRSIADVVERALESYEIREAGREPASTFYASLTASSGVDIDLEKVIREGREVHPGVEL
;
A
#
# COMPACT_ATOMS: atom_id res chain seq x y z
N MET A 1 26.19 -6.11 -21.14
CA MET A 1 25.77 -6.46 -19.77
C MET A 1 24.30 -6.82 -19.86
N ALA A 2 23.90 -8.05 -19.59
CA ALA A 2 22.48 -8.43 -19.62
C ALA A 2 21.80 -7.86 -18.38
N GLU A 3 20.79 -7.01 -18.56
CA GLU A 3 19.96 -6.55 -17.45
C GLU A 3 19.32 -7.77 -16.75
N PRO A 4 19.24 -7.77 -15.41
CA PRO A 4 18.60 -8.87 -14.68
C PRO A 4 17.13 -9.00 -15.10
N GLN A 5 16.80 -10.08 -15.80
CA GLN A 5 15.41 -10.34 -16.16
C GLN A 5 14.62 -10.82 -14.93
N LEU A 6 13.54 -10.12 -14.63
CA LEU A 6 12.69 -10.44 -13.49
C LEU A 6 11.88 -11.72 -13.79
N SER A 7 12.18 -12.81 -13.07
CA SER A 7 11.51 -14.10 -13.29
C SER A 7 10.30 -14.27 -12.35
N VAL A 8 9.11 -14.13 -12.91
CA VAL A 8 7.85 -14.37 -12.18
C VAL A 8 7.54 -15.87 -12.13
N ARG A 9 7.86 -16.51 -11.01
CA ARG A 9 7.68 -17.96 -10.81
C ARG A 9 6.22 -18.40 -10.67
N SER A 10 5.38 -17.53 -10.09
CA SER A 10 3.95 -17.82 -9.90
C SER A 10 3.18 -17.67 -11.21
N ALA A 11 2.43 -18.71 -11.60
CA ALA A 11 1.55 -18.66 -12.76
C ALA A 11 0.53 -17.52 -12.67
N LYS A 12 -0.07 -17.33 -11.50
CA LYS A 12 -1.03 -16.24 -11.23
C LYS A 12 -0.41 -14.86 -11.40
N ALA A 13 0.81 -14.66 -10.92
CA ALA A 13 1.50 -13.37 -11.02
C ALA A 13 1.88 -13.06 -12.48
N ARG A 14 2.31 -14.09 -13.23
CA ARG A 14 2.60 -13.97 -14.66
C ARG A 14 1.35 -13.60 -15.46
N ASP A 15 0.23 -14.25 -15.22
CA ASP A 15 -1.03 -13.95 -15.92
C ASP A 15 -1.51 -12.52 -15.61
N LEU A 16 -1.35 -12.06 -14.36
CA LEU A 16 -1.67 -10.70 -13.97
C LEU A 16 -0.77 -9.67 -14.68
N ALA A 17 0.54 -9.92 -14.70
CA ALA A 17 1.51 -9.04 -15.36
C ALA A 17 1.25 -8.94 -16.87
N HIS A 18 0.96 -10.07 -17.53
CA HIS A 18 0.56 -10.08 -18.95
C HIS A 18 -0.73 -9.29 -19.21
N ARG A 19 -1.74 -9.44 -18.36
CA ARG A 19 -3.02 -8.74 -18.50
C ARG A 19 -2.83 -7.23 -18.37
N LEU A 20 -2.05 -6.78 -17.39
CA LEU A 20 -1.76 -5.37 -17.16
C LEU A 20 -0.90 -4.77 -18.28
N ALA A 21 0.14 -5.48 -18.71
CA ALA A 21 1.00 -5.06 -19.83
C ALA A 21 0.20 -4.84 -21.13
N ARG A 22 -0.75 -5.74 -21.44
CA ARG A 22 -1.64 -5.59 -22.60
C ARG A 22 -2.56 -4.38 -22.48
N ARG A 23 -3.11 -4.11 -21.29
CA ARG A 23 -4.03 -2.99 -21.08
C ARG A 23 -3.31 -1.65 -21.17
N GLU A 24 -2.08 -1.58 -20.69
CA GLU A 24 -1.32 -0.33 -20.57
C GLU A 24 -0.36 -0.10 -21.74
N ASN A 25 -0.31 -1.04 -22.70
CA ASN A 25 0.60 -1.03 -23.84
C ASN A 25 2.07 -0.81 -23.44
N ARG A 26 2.51 -1.54 -22.41
CA ARG A 26 3.84 -1.44 -21.78
C ARG A 26 4.54 -2.80 -21.73
N SER A 27 5.84 -2.79 -21.49
CA SER A 27 6.57 -4.04 -21.24
C SER A 27 6.15 -4.66 -19.91
N ILE A 28 6.31 -5.98 -19.79
CA ILE A 28 6.01 -6.71 -18.54
C ILE A 28 6.93 -6.23 -17.42
N ALA A 29 8.20 -5.94 -17.74
CA ALA A 29 9.17 -5.42 -16.78
C ALA A 29 8.71 -4.08 -16.19
N ASP A 30 8.36 -3.11 -17.05
CA ASP A 30 7.90 -1.78 -16.62
C ASP A 30 6.68 -1.86 -15.70
N VAL A 31 5.73 -2.75 -16.01
CA VAL A 31 4.52 -2.92 -15.21
C VAL A 31 4.85 -3.51 -13.84
N VAL A 32 5.73 -4.51 -13.78
CA VAL A 32 6.07 -5.15 -12.50
C VAL A 32 6.91 -4.21 -11.64
N GLU A 33 7.88 -3.50 -12.20
CA GLU A 33 8.68 -2.51 -11.46
C GLU A 33 7.79 -1.42 -10.87
N ARG A 34 6.93 -0.79 -11.68
CA ARG A 34 5.98 0.23 -11.19
C ARG A 34 5.01 -0.32 -10.15
N ALA A 35 4.57 -1.57 -10.30
CA ALA A 35 3.69 -2.20 -9.33
C ALA A 35 4.41 -2.45 -7.99
N LEU A 36 5.68 -2.84 -8.03
CA LEU A 36 6.50 -3.03 -6.84
C LEU A 36 6.83 -1.69 -6.16
N GLU A 37 7.20 -0.66 -6.91
CA GLU A 37 7.39 0.70 -6.39
C GLU A 37 6.10 1.23 -5.73
N SER A 38 4.97 1.06 -6.41
CA SER A 38 3.67 1.45 -5.87
C SER A 38 3.32 0.68 -4.60
N TYR A 39 3.65 -0.62 -4.54
CA TYR A 39 3.45 -1.43 -3.35
C TYR A 39 4.34 -0.95 -2.20
N GLU A 40 5.61 -0.66 -2.47
CA GLU A 40 6.55 -0.12 -1.47
C GLU A 40 6.06 1.21 -0.89
N ILE A 41 5.66 2.16 -1.74
CA ILE A 41 5.11 3.46 -1.29
C ILE A 41 3.84 3.26 -0.45
N ARG A 42 2.99 2.31 -0.83
CA ARG A 42 1.71 2.06 -0.15
C ARG A 42 1.86 1.32 1.17
N GLU A 43 2.75 0.33 1.23
CA GLU A 43 2.81 -0.64 2.32
C GLU A 43 4.09 -0.51 3.16
N ALA A 44 5.24 -0.19 2.55
CA ALA A 44 6.51 -0.07 3.27
C ALA A 44 6.77 1.34 3.81
N GLY A 45 6.23 2.37 3.15
CA GLY A 45 6.31 3.76 3.60
C GLY A 45 5.26 4.17 4.63
N ARG A 46 4.27 3.30 4.93
CA ARG A 46 3.22 3.62 5.91
C ARG A 46 3.59 3.11 7.28
N GLU A 47 3.91 4.05 8.16
CA GLU A 47 3.86 3.81 9.60
C GLU A 47 2.44 3.37 9.98
N PRO A 48 2.26 2.30 10.81
CA PRO A 48 0.95 1.95 11.34
C PRO A 48 0.33 3.17 12.01
N ALA A 49 -0.96 3.42 11.79
CA ALA A 49 -1.64 4.60 12.32
C ALA A 49 -1.44 4.76 13.84
N SER A 50 -1.46 3.65 14.58
CA SER A 50 -1.17 3.62 16.02
C SER A 50 0.23 4.15 16.37
N THR A 51 1.25 3.79 15.59
CA THR A 51 2.63 4.23 15.82
C THR A 51 2.77 5.71 15.46
N PHE A 52 2.14 6.14 14.37
CA PHE A 52 2.09 7.54 13.96
C PHE A 52 1.42 8.44 15.00
N TYR A 53 0.27 8.03 15.54
CA TYR A 53 -0.42 8.80 16.59
C TYR A 53 0.36 8.82 17.89
N ALA A 54 1.04 7.71 18.25
CA ALA A 54 1.92 7.68 19.42
C ALA A 54 3.13 8.62 19.25
N SER A 55 3.78 8.62 18.09
CA SER A 55 4.92 9.50 17.79
C SER A 55 4.51 10.97 17.72
N LEU A 56 3.32 11.26 17.16
CA LEU A 56 2.75 12.61 17.15
C LEU A 56 2.47 13.11 18.57
N THR A 57 1.86 12.29 19.42
CA THR A 57 1.58 12.63 20.83
C THR A 57 2.88 12.92 21.59
N ALA A 58 3.89 12.07 21.42
CA ALA A 58 5.21 12.23 22.05
C ALA A 58 5.96 13.49 21.57
N SER A 59 5.83 13.87 20.30
CA SER A 59 6.51 15.04 19.72
C SER A 59 5.81 16.37 19.96
N SER A 60 4.47 16.37 20.07
CA SER A 60 3.67 17.57 20.31
C SER A 60 3.43 17.88 21.78
N GLY A 61 3.84 16.99 22.69
CA GLY A 61 3.80 17.21 24.15
C GLY A 61 2.39 17.26 24.73
N VAL A 62 1.39 16.80 23.97
CA VAL A 62 0.00 16.79 24.37
C VAL A 62 -0.28 15.45 25.04
N ASP A 63 -0.78 15.44 26.29
CA ASP A 63 -1.16 14.21 27.01
C ASP A 63 -2.54 13.71 26.54
N ILE A 64 -2.66 13.43 25.25
CA ILE A 64 -3.89 12.95 24.62
C ILE A 64 -3.58 11.69 23.81
N ASP A 65 -4.22 10.58 24.17
CA ASP A 65 -4.20 9.36 23.37
C ASP A 65 -5.14 9.51 22.15
N LEU A 66 -4.57 9.96 21.03
CA LEU A 66 -5.30 10.16 19.78
C LEU A 66 -5.91 8.86 19.23
N GLU A 67 -5.28 7.71 19.43
CA GLU A 67 -5.79 6.41 18.97
C GLU A 67 -7.07 6.04 19.74
N LYS A 68 -7.09 6.32 21.05
CA LYS A 68 -8.29 6.16 21.88
C LYS A 68 -9.42 7.08 21.40
N VAL A 69 -9.14 8.37 21.17
CA VAL A 69 -10.13 9.35 20.71
C VAL A 69 -10.72 8.95 19.36
N ILE A 70 -9.89 8.54 18.40
CA ILE A 70 -10.34 8.12 17.07
C ILE A 70 -11.22 6.87 17.17
N ARG A 71 -10.85 5.90 18.02
CA ARG A 71 -11.64 4.68 18.22
C ARG A 71 -13.01 4.97 18.82
N GLU A 72 -13.06 5.86 19.82
CA GLU A 72 -14.31 6.27 20.47
C GLU A 72 -15.22 7.08 19.54
N GLY A 73 -14.65 7.92 18.68
CA GLY A 73 -15.39 8.75 17.72
C GLY A 73 -15.71 8.06 16.39
N ARG A 74 -15.27 6.81 16.18
CA ARG A 74 -15.46 6.12 14.90
C ARG A 74 -16.90 5.63 14.75
N GLU A 75 -17.69 6.35 13.97
CA GLU A 75 -18.97 5.85 13.47
C GLU A 75 -18.74 4.96 12.24
N VAL A 76 -19.03 3.66 12.40
CA VAL A 76 -18.96 2.71 11.29
C VAL A 76 -20.18 2.94 10.40
N HIS A 77 -20.00 3.65 9.28
CA HIS A 77 -21.04 3.75 8.28
C HIS A 77 -21.30 2.37 7.65
N PRO A 78 -22.53 1.83 7.75
CA PRO A 78 -22.86 0.48 7.26
C PRO A 78 -22.90 0.37 5.72
N GLY A 79 -22.52 1.43 5.00
CA GLY A 79 -22.65 1.51 3.55
C GLY A 79 -24.07 1.85 3.10
N VAL A 80 -24.24 2.09 1.80
CA VAL A 80 -25.56 2.25 1.18
C VAL A 80 -26.17 0.86 1.01
N GLU A 81 -27.41 0.66 1.46
CA GLU A 81 -28.17 -0.54 1.13
C GLU A 81 -28.44 -0.55 -0.38
N LEU A 82 -27.82 -1.50 -1.09
CA LEU A 82 -27.95 -1.68 -2.54
C LEU A 82 -29.03 -2.70 -2.88
#